data_AF-A0A2M8GJC0-F1
#
_entry.id   AF-A0A2M8GJC0-F1
#
_cell.length_a   1.000
_cell.length_b   1.000
_cell.length_c   1.000
_cell.angle_alpha   90.00
_cell.angle_beta   90.00
_cell.angle_gamma   90.00
#
_symmetry.space_group_name_H-M   'P 1'
#
loop_
_entity.id
_entity.type
_entity.pdbx_description
1 polymer ?
#
loop_
_entity_poly.entity_id
_entity_poly.type
_entity_poly.pdbx_seq_one_letter_code
_entity_poly.pdbx_strand_id
1 'polypeptide(L)'
;MITLLVNIGPGLGSNISTNYPNIGSLVAIILKNGLTIAGVILLALILFGGVSYIMAAGEADQKKLAAATATLTSALIGFLVIFASYFIIQIIQVITGLKIL
;
A
#
# COMPACT_ATOMS: atom_id res chain seq x y z
N MET A 1 -35.50 28.42 34.06
CA MET A 1 -35.02 28.52 32.67
C MET A 1 -33.60 27.97 32.64
N ILE A 2 -33.45 26.71 32.24
CA ILE A 2 -32.16 26.03 32.07
C ILE A 2 -31.95 25.86 30.58
N THR A 3 -30.90 26.48 30.03
CA THR A 3 -30.53 26.31 28.63
C THR A 3 -29.50 25.19 28.55
N LEU A 4 -29.97 23.97 28.30
CA LEU A 4 -29.12 22.82 27.98
C LEU A 4 -28.46 23.06 26.62
N LEU A 5 -27.24 23.57 26.63
CA LEU A 5 -26.33 23.48 25.48
C LEU A 5 -25.89 22.02 25.37
N VAL A 6 -26.65 21.23 24.60
CA VAL A 6 -26.18 19.92 24.16
C VAL A 6 -25.03 20.16 23.20
N ASN A 7 -23.80 20.05 23.70
CA ASN A 7 -22.59 20.01 22.89
C ASN A 7 -22.56 18.68 22.13
N ILE A 8 -23.23 18.64 20.98
CA ILE A 8 -23.04 17.57 20.00
C ILE A 8 -21.61 17.78 19.48
N GLY A 9 -20.68 16.94 19.94
CA GLY A 9 -19.34 16.86 19.35
C GLY A 9 -19.43 16.71 17.82
N PRO A 10 -18.35 16.98 17.07
CA PRO A 10 -18.39 17.05 15.61
C PRO A 10 -18.83 15.70 15.03
N GLY A 11 -20.12 15.56 14.79
CA GLY A 11 -20.75 14.27 14.56
C GLY A 11 -22.16 14.50 14.10
N LEU A 12 -22.30 14.94 12.84
CA LEU A 12 -23.38 14.58 11.92
C LEU A 12 -23.07 15.21 10.55
N GLY A 13 -22.24 14.51 9.76
CA GLY A 13 -21.89 14.92 8.40
C GLY A 13 -20.48 15.49 8.30
N SER A 14 -19.47 14.62 8.29
CA SER A 14 -18.23 14.95 7.61
C SER A 14 -18.55 15.04 6.12
N ASN A 15 -19.08 16.20 5.70
CA ASN A 15 -19.36 16.51 4.32
C ASN A 15 -18.15 16.07 3.50
N ILE A 16 -18.39 15.34 2.42
CA ILE A 16 -17.33 14.89 1.50
C ILE A 16 -16.47 16.09 1.04
N SER A 17 -17.01 17.31 1.12
CA SER A 17 -16.31 18.58 0.93
C SER A 17 -15.19 18.93 1.93
N THR A 18 -15.19 18.42 3.18
CA THR A 18 -14.12 18.68 4.17
C THR A 18 -13.06 17.60 4.20
N ASN A 19 -13.40 16.36 3.80
CA ASN A 19 -12.45 15.25 3.67
C ASN A 19 -11.80 15.17 2.29
N TYR A 20 -12.41 15.76 1.24
CA TYR A 20 -11.88 15.76 -0.13
C TYR A 20 -11.82 17.18 -0.72
N PRO A 21 -11.14 18.15 -0.06
CA PRO A 21 -11.17 19.54 -0.50
C PRO A 21 -10.51 19.75 -1.89
N ASN A 22 -9.70 18.78 -2.35
CA ASN A 22 -8.93 18.87 -3.59
C ASN A 22 -8.62 17.49 -4.17
N ILE A 23 -8.28 17.44 -5.47
CA ILE A 23 -7.84 16.23 -6.22
C ILE A 23 -6.77 15.44 -5.45
N GLY A 24 -5.91 16.13 -4.69
CA GLY A 24 -4.87 15.52 -3.85
C GLY A 24 -5.41 14.51 -2.83
N SER A 25 -6.62 14.70 -2.29
CA SER A 25 -7.20 13.74 -1.33
C SER A 25 -7.67 12.45 -1.99
N LEU A 26 -8.18 12.53 -3.23
CA LEU A 26 -8.56 11.34 -3.99
C LEU A 26 -7.32 10.51 -4.34
N VAL A 27 -6.25 11.19 -4.78
CA VAL A 27 -4.96 10.57 -5.05
C VAL A 27 -4.37 9.92 -3.79
N ALA A 28 -4.42 10.61 -2.64
CA ALA A 28 -3.95 10.08 -1.36
C ALA A 28 -4.60 8.74 -0.99
N ILE A 29 -5.93 8.64 -1.16
CA ILE A 29 -6.68 7.42 -0.86
C ILE A 29 -6.30 6.28 -1.80
N ILE A 30 -6.18 6.56 -3.10
CA ILE A 30 -5.75 5.55 -4.09
C ILE A 30 -4.33 5.07 -3.76
N LEU A 31 -3.41 5.98 -3.44
CA LEU A 31 -2.03 5.64 -3.09
C LEU A 31 -1.94 4.79 -1.82
N LYS A 32 -2.65 5.18 -0.76
CA LYS A 32 -2.66 4.45 0.51
C LYS A 32 -3.23 3.03 0.36
N ASN A 33 -4.38 2.90 -0.30
CA ASN A 33 -5.00 1.60 -0.55
C ASN A 33 -4.17 0.77 -1.53
N GLY A 34 -3.62 1.40 -2.58
CA GLY A 34 -2.73 0.77 -3.55
C GLY A 34 -1.47 0.19 -2.90
N LEU A 35 -0.80 0.95 -2.03
CA LEU A 35 0.36 0.47 -1.27
C LEU A 35 0.01 -0.69 -0.34
N THR A 36 -1.14 -0.64 0.32
CA THR A 36 -1.61 -1.72 1.19
C THR A 36 -1.82 -3.01 0.39
N ILE A 37 -2.53 -2.94 -0.74
CA ILE A 37 -2.78 -4.08 -1.62
C ILE A 37 -1.47 -4.59 -2.22
N ALA A 38 -0.59 -3.69 -2.66
CA ALA A 38 0.70 -4.06 -3.23
C ALA A 38 1.58 -4.79 -2.22
N GLY A 39 1.58 -4.38 -0.94
CA GLY A 39 2.29 -5.08 0.13
C GLY A 39 1.77 -6.51 0.36
N VAL A 40 0.45 -6.70 0.32
CA VAL A 40 -0.19 -8.03 0.45
C VAL A 40 0.16 -8.93 -0.74
N ILE A 41 0.09 -8.39 -1.96
CA ILE A 41 0.45 -9.13 -3.18
C ILE A 41 1.93 -9.51 -3.15
N LEU A 42 2.80 -8.58 -2.76
CA LEU A 42 4.23 -8.84 -2.64
C LEU A 42 4.50 -9.99 -1.66
N LEU A 43 3.87 -9.96 -0.48
CA LEU A 43 3.99 -11.03 0.50
C LEU A 43 3.59 -12.38 -0.12
N ALA A 44 2.45 -12.44 -0.81
CA ALA A 44 2.01 -13.65 -1.48
C ALA A 44 3.02 -14.14 -2.53
N LEU A 45 3.55 -13.23 -3.37
CA LEU A 45 4.55 -13.57 -4.39
C LEU A 45 5.84 -14.11 -3.79
N ILE A 46 6.31 -13.55 -2.68
CA ILE A 46 7.51 -14.04 -1.98
C ILE A 46 7.25 -15.43 -1.39
N LEU A 47 6.09 -15.66 -0.77
CA LEU A 47 5.73 -16.96 -0.21
C LEU A 47 5.61 -18.03 -1.31
N PHE A 48 4.84 -17.76 -2.36
CA PHE A 48 4.68 -18.69 -3.47
C PHE A 48 5.98 -18.91 -4.25
N GLY A 49 6.72 -17.84 -4.55
CA GLY A 49 8.00 -17.92 -5.24
C GLY A 49 9.06 -18.65 -4.42
N GLY A 50 9.11 -18.41 -3.11
CA GLY A 50 10.04 -19.05 -2.19
C GLY A 50 9.77 -20.54 -2.03
N VAL A 51 8.51 -20.94 -1.81
CA VAL A 51 8.14 -22.37 -1.72
C VAL A 51 8.41 -23.06 -3.06
N SER A 52 8.02 -22.44 -4.18
CA SER A 52 8.29 -22.97 -5.52
C SER A 52 9.79 -23.14 -5.79
N TYR A 53 10.62 -22.19 -5.33
CA TYR A 53 12.08 -22.27 -5.46
C TYR A 53 12.65 -23.46 -4.66
N ILE A 54 12.22 -23.63 -3.41
CA ILE A 54 12.69 -24.75 -2.57
C ILE A 54 12.29 -26.10 -3.17
N MET A 55 11.05 -26.23 -3.66
CA MET A 55 10.57 -27.45 -4.30
C MET A 55 11.35 -27.75 -5.60
N ALA A 56 11.54 -26.73 -6.44
CA ALA A 56 12.26 -26.85 -7.70
C ALA A 56 13.77 -27.02 -7.53
N ALA A 57 14.34 -26.71 -6.37
CA ALA A 57 15.75 -27.00 -6.06
C ALA A 57 15.95 -28.46 -5.65
N GLY A 58 14.92 -29.13 -5.11
CA GLY A 58 14.96 -30.55 -4.74
C GLY A 58 14.69 -31.50 -5.91
N GLU A 59 13.84 -31.10 -6.85
CA GLU A 59 13.70 -31.77 -8.14
C GLU A 59 14.81 -31.28 -9.07
N ALA A 60 15.54 -32.14 -9.79
CA ALA A 60 16.56 -31.71 -10.77
C ALA A 60 15.96 -31.05 -12.04
N ASP A 61 14.83 -30.34 -11.88
CA ASP A 61 14.06 -29.68 -12.92
C ASP A 61 14.50 -28.23 -13.06
N GLN A 62 15.51 -28.01 -13.91
CA GLN A 62 16.07 -26.68 -14.17
C GLN A 62 15.05 -25.67 -14.68
N LYS A 63 13.97 -26.11 -15.35
CA LYS A 63 12.95 -25.21 -15.90
C LYS A 63 12.12 -24.58 -14.78
N LYS A 64 11.70 -25.39 -13.80
CA LYS A 64 10.98 -24.89 -12.62
C LYS A 64 11.85 -23.98 -11.78
N LEU A 65 13.13 -24.31 -11.62
CA LEU A 65 14.07 -23.50 -10.86
C LEU A 65 14.25 -22.11 -11.50
N ALA A 66 14.43 -22.06 -12.82
CA ALA A 66 14.53 -20.79 -13.55
C ALA A 66 13.25 -19.93 -13.41
N ALA A 67 12.07 -20.55 -13.50
CA ALA A 67 10.79 -19.85 -13.35
C ALA A 67 10.59 -19.30 -11.92
N ALA A 68 10.93 -20.09 -10.89
CA ALA A 68 10.86 -19.64 -9.50
C ALA A 68 11.84 -18.49 -9.22
N THR A 69 13.05 -18.55 -9.77
CA THR A 69 14.06 -17.48 -9.65
C THR A 69 13.60 -16.20 -10.35
N ALA A 70 12.97 -16.31 -11.53
CA ALA A 70 12.39 -15.17 -12.22
C ALA A 70 11.24 -14.53 -11.42
N THR A 71 10.41 -15.36 -10.77
CA THR A 71 9.32 -14.89 -9.89
C THR A 71 9.86 -14.16 -8.65
N LEU A 72 10.91 -14.67 -8.03
CA LEU A 72 11.57 -13.99 -6.91
C LEU A 72 12.21 -12.67 -7.35
N THR A 73 12.86 -12.65 -8.50
CA THR A 73 13.44 -11.42 -9.06
C THR A 73 12.38 -10.36 -9.34
N SER A 74 11.24 -10.75 -9.93
CA SER A 74 10.14 -9.81 -10.18
C SER A 74 9.50 -9.31 -8.88
N ALA A 75 9.38 -10.16 -7.86
CA ALA A 75 8.94 -9.75 -6.53
C ALA A 75 9.91 -8.74 -5.90
N LEU A 76 11.23 -8.95 -6.02
CA LEU A 76 12.23 -7.99 -5.51
C LEU A 76 12.14 -6.63 -6.23
N ILE A 77 11.94 -6.63 -7.54
CA ILE A 77 11.73 -5.39 -8.30
C ILE A 77 10.44 -4.70 -7.82
N GLY A 78 9.35 -5.44 -7.67
CA GLY A 78 8.09 -4.92 -7.15
C GLY A 78 8.22 -4.33 -5.74
N PHE A 79 8.98 -4.99 -4.87
CA PHE A 79 9.30 -4.48 -3.53
C PHE A 79 10.05 -3.14 -3.60
N LEU A 80 11.05 -3.03 -4.48
CA LEU A 80 11.79 -1.79 -4.64
C LEU A 80 10.90 -0.65 -5.14
N VAL A 81 9.94 -0.94 -6.03
CA VAL A 81 8.96 0.05 -6.50
C VAL A 81 8.05 0.51 -5.37
N ILE A 82 7.54 -0.40 -4.53
CA ILE A 82 6.71 -0.07 -3.35
C ILE A 82 7.51 0.81 -2.39
N PHE A 83 8.78 0.45 -2.14
CA PHE A 83 9.67 1.21 -1.29
C PHE A 83 9.90 2.63 -1.83
N ALA A 84 10.27 2.76 -3.12
CA ALA A 84 10.44 4.06 -3.76
C ALA A 84 9.15 4.92 -3.72
N SER A 85 7.99 4.30 -3.94
CA SER A 85 6.69 4.96 -3.86
C SER A 85 6.43 5.54 -2.47
N TYR A 86 6.75 4.80 -1.40
CA TYR A 86 6.66 5.28 -0.03
C TYR A 86 7.53 6.54 0.20
N PHE A 87 8.77 6.55 -0.27
CA PHE A 87 9.65 7.72 -0.16
C PHE A 87 9.08 8.95 -0.89
N ILE A 88 8.58 8.77 -2.11
CA ILE A 88 7.96 9.85 -2.88
C ILE A 88 6.78 10.44 -2.10
N ILE A 89 5.92 9.60 -1.53
CA ILE A 89 4.78 10.07 -0.76
C ILE A 89 5.22 10.79 0.50
N GLN A 90 6.24 10.29 1.21
CA GLN A 90 6.78 10.95 2.40
C GLN A 90 7.28 12.38 2.08
N ILE A 91 7.96 12.56 0.96
CA ILE A 91 8.40 13.89 0.49
C ILE A 91 7.20 14.79 0.22
N ILE A 92 6.17 14.28 -0.46
CA ILE A 92 4.93 15.04 -0.72
C ILE A 92 4.26 15.45 0.59
N GLN A 93 4.18 14.57 1.59
CA GLN A 93 3.62 14.90 2.90
C GLN A 93 4.37 16.04 3.59
N VAL A 94 5.70 16.02 3.56
CA VAL A 94 6.53 17.06 4.18
C VAL A 94 6.32 18.42 3.51
N ILE A 95 6.25 18.45 2.17
CA ILE A 95 6.09 19.71 1.42
C ILE A 95 4.66 20.26 1.53
N THR A 96 3.65 19.39 1.51
CA THR A 96 2.23 19.80 1.53
C THR A 96 1.66 19.94 2.94
N GLY A 97 2.31 19.38 3.97
CA GLY A 97 1.77 19.31 5.33
C GLY A 97 0.57 18.37 5.48
N LEU A 98 0.23 17.61 4.44
CA LEU A 98 -0.90 16.68 4.45
C LEU A 98 -0.45 15.28 4.86
N LYS A 99 -1.15 14.66 5.80
CA LYS A 99 -0.90 13.26 6.19
C LYS A 99 -1.61 12.31 5.22
N ILE A 100 -0.86 11.68 4.32
CA ILE A 100 -1.37 10.82 3.24
C ILE A 100 -1.38 9.33 3.65
N LEU A 101 -0.36 8.88 4.37
CA LEU A 101 -0.23 7.57 5.01
C LEU A 101 -0.41 7.74 6.53
#